data_AF-A0A3E0NGB9-F1
#
_entry.id   AF-A0A3E0NGB9-F1
#
_cell.length_a   1.000
_cell.length_b   1.000
_cell.length_c   1.000
_cell.angle_alpha   90.00
_cell.angle_beta   90.00
_cell.angle_gamma   90.00
#
_symmetry.space_group_name_H-M   'P 1'
#
loop_
_entity.id
_entity.type
_entity.pdbx_description
1 polymer ?
#
loop_
_entity_poly.entity_id
_entity_poly.type
_entity_poly.pdbx_seq_one_letter_code
_entity_poly.pdbx_strand_id
1 'polypeptide(L)' 'MNIDLMIQLGYVIAAGLFIFGLKMLGSPDTARKGNGVSAVGMLVAIVAALLDQGIVQYEYILGGMIVGGAVGAVAAR' A
#
# COMPACT_ATOMS: atom_id res chain seq x y z
N MET A 1 -5.30 18.62 14.40
CA MET A 1 -4.73 18.31 13.07
C MET A 1 -5.86 17.76 12.22
N ASN A 2 -6.02 18.22 10.97
CA ASN A 2 -7.14 17.81 10.12
C ASN A 2 -6.88 16.40 9.54
N ILE A 3 -7.91 15.56 9.41
CA ILE A 3 -7.80 14.19 8.92
C ILE A 3 -7.34 14.16 7.45
N ASP A 4 -7.84 15.09 6.64
CA ASP A 4 -7.45 15.21 5.22
C ASP A 4 -5.96 15.47 5.07
N LEU A 5 -5.39 16.29 5.97
CA LEU A 5 -3.95 16.57 5.98
C LEU A 5 -3.16 15.30 6.33
N MET A 6 -3.63 14.48 7.28
CA MET A 6 -2.98 13.21 7.60
C MET A 6 -3.02 12.23 6.43
N ILE A 7 -4.14 12.15 5.70
CA ILE A 7 -4.28 11.31 4.51
C ILE A 7 -3.30 11.75 3.43
N GLN A 8 -3.25 13.05 3.12
CA GLN A 8 -2.31 13.60 2.12
C GLN A 8 -0.85 13.35 2.51
N LEU A 9 -0.48 13.55 3.77
CA LEU A 9 0.86 13.22 4.26
C LEU A 9 1.16 11.72 4.15
N GLY A 10 0.18 10.86 4.46
CA GLY A 10 0.26 9.41 4.25
C GLY A 10 0.57 9.06 2.79
N TYR A 11 -0.10 9.68 1.83
CA TYR A 11 0.19 9.49 0.41
C TYR A 11 1.58 10.00 0.00
N VAL A 12 2.05 11.12 0.54
CA VAL A 12 3.43 11.60 0.29
C VAL A 12 4.46 10.60 0.82
N ILE A 13 4.26 10.07 2.04
CA ILE A 13 5.14 9.06 2.62
C ILE A 13 5.12 7.78 1.78
N ALA A 14 3.94 7.29 1.41
CA ALA A 14 3.77 6.10 0.57
C ALA A 14 4.46 6.28 -0.80
N ALA A 15 4.29 7.43 -1.45
CA ALA A 15 4.96 7.75 -2.71
C ALA A 15 6.48 7.74 -2.56
N GLY A 16 7.02 8.33 -1.48
CA GLY A 16 8.44 8.26 -1.15
C GLY A 16 8.94 6.81 -1.03
N LEU A 17 8.22 5.97 -0.26
CA LEU A 17 8.55 4.55 -0.10
C LEU A 17 8.52 3.81 -1.45
N PHE A 18 7.54 4.06 -2.31
CA PHE A 18 7.51 3.47 -3.65
C PHE A 18 8.69 3.90 -4.51
N ILE A 19 9.07 5.18 -4.50
CA ILE A 19 10.24 5.67 -5.24
C ILE A 19 11.51 4.96 -4.79
N PHE A 20 11.73 4.83 -3.48
CA PHE A 20 12.90 4.12 -2.95
C PHE A 20 12.84 2.62 -3.24
N GLY A 21 11.68 1.98 -3.08
CA GLY A 21 11.49 0.57 -3.38
C GLY A 21 11.76 0.24 -4.85
N LEU A 22 11.24 1.03 -5.78
CA LEU A 22 11.49 0.90 -7.22
C LEU A 22 12.97 1.10 -7.56
N LYS A 23 13.63 2.10 -6.96
CA LYS A 23 15.07 2.31 -7.15
C LYS A 23 15.88 1.09 -6.70
N MET A 24 15.50 0.46 -5.58
CA MET A 24 16.16 -0.76 -5.08
C MET A 24 15.88 -1.98 -5.96
N LEU A 25 14.72 -2.05 -6.61
CA LEU A 25 14.41 -3.13 -7.57
C LEU A 25 15.29 -3.08 -8.83
N GLY A 26 15.96 -1.95 -9.11
CA GLY A 26 16.89 -1.80 -10.22
C GLY A 26 18.21 -2.58 -10.09
N SER A 27 18.51 -3.19 -8.94
CA SER A 27 19.69 -4.05 -8.76
C SER A 27 19.31 -5.39 -8.12
N PRO A 28 19.85 -6.53 -8.60
CA PRO A 28 19.60 -7.84 -8.00
C PRO A 28 19.94 -7.90 -6.50
N ASP A 29 20.99 -7.21 -6.07
CA ASP A 29 21.49 -7.25 -4.69
C ASP A 29 20.51 -6.63 -3.68
N THR A 30 19.73 -5.63 -4.13
CA THR A 30 18.77 -4.89 -3.29
C THR A 30 17.32 -5.20 -3.62
N ALA A 31 17.03 -5.94 -4.70
CA ALA A 31 15.68 -6.18 -5.21
C ALA A 31 14.72 -6.75 -4.17
N ARG A 32 15.14 -7.77 -3.40
CA ARG A 32 14.26 -8.38 -2.38
C ARG A 32 13.87 -7.39 -1.28
N LYS A 33 14.82 -6.53 -0.87
CA LYS A 33 14.56 -5.47 0.11
C LYS A 33 13.68 -4.38 -0.50
N GLY A 34 13.92 -4.02 -1.77
CA GLY A 34 13.12 -3.05 -2.52
C GLY A 34 11.64 -3.42 -2.58
N ASN A 35 11.34 -4.69 -2.89
CA ASN A 35 9.97 -5.20 -2.86
C ASN A 35 9.33 -5.04 -1.46
N GLY A 36 10.09 -5.32 -0.39
CA GLY A 36 9.62 -5.12 0.98
C GLY A 36 9.31 -3.65 1.30
N VAL A 37 10.16 -2.71 0.86
CA VAL A 37 9.91 -1.27 1.03
C VAL A 37 8.65 -0.83 0.28
N SER A 38 8.45 -1.31 -0.96
CA SER A 38 7.23 -1.06 -1.73
C SER A 38 5.98 -1.64 -1.05
N ALA A 39 6.08 -2.83 -0.44
CA ALA A 39 4.97 -3.43 0.30
C ALA A 39 4.55 -2.59 1.51
N VAL A 40 5.52 -2.01 2.25
CA VAL A 40 5.21 -1.05 3.33
C VAL A 40 4.55 0.22 2.78
N GLY A 41 5.04 0.75 1.65
CA GLY A 41 4.41 1.88 0.96
C GLY A 41 2.95 1.60 0.59
N MET A 42 2.67 0.41 0.07
CA MET A 42 1.31 -0.03 -0.24
C MET A 42 0.43 -0.10 1.01
N LEU A 43 0.93 -0.64 2.11
CA LEU A 43 0.19 -0.70 3.38
C LEU A 43 -0.16 0.69 3.90
N VAL A 44 0.78 1.64 3.87
CA VAL A 44 0.54 3.04 4.27
C VAL A 44 -0.56 3.67 3.40
N ALA A 45 -0.51 3.46 2.09
CA ALA A 45 -1.52 3.98 1.16
C ALA A 45 -2.92 3.39 1.42
N ILE A 46 -3.03 2.09 1.71
CA ILE A 46 -4.30 1.44 2.06
C ILE A 46 -4.88 2.06 3.35
N VAL A 47 -4.06 2.23 4.39
CA VAL A 47 -4.52 2.84 5.65
C VAL A 47 -4.98 4.28 5.44
N ALA A 48 -4.23 5.08 4.66
CA ALA A 48 -4.62 6.44 4.32
C ALA A 48 -5.94 6.47 3.54
N ALA A 49 -6.12 5.58 2.57
CA ALA A 49 -7.37 5.46 1.82
C ALA A 49 -8.54 5.08 2.73
N LEU A 50 -8.36 4.13 3.66
CA LEU A 50 -9.40 3.70 4.60
C LEU A 50 -9.83 4.79 5.60
N LEU A 51 -9.02 5.83 5.81
CA LEU A 51 -9.35 6.96 6.67
C LEU A 51 -10.14 8.05 5.94
N ASP A 52 -10.28 7.96 4.62
CA ASP A 52 -11.01 8.93 3.81
C ASP A 52 -12.51 8.91 4.11
N GLN A 53 -13.09 10.08 4.36
CA GLN A 53 -14.47 10.22 4.84
C GLN A 53 -15.53 9.90 3.78
N GLY A 54 -15.12 9.67 2.52
CA GLY A 54 -15.97 9.23 1.42
C GLY A 54 -16.28 7.72 1.39
N ILE A 55 -15.72 6.92 2.31
CA ILE A 55 -15.96 5.47 2.33
C ILE A 55 -17.27 5.13 3.00
N VAL A 56 -18.21 4.61 2.21
CA VAL A 56 -19.59 4.35 2.65
C VAL A 56 -19.80 2.90 3.12
N GLN A 57 -19.08 1.92 2.57
CA GLN A 57 -19.35 0.49 2.80
C GLN A 57 -18.06 -0.34 2.95
N TYR A 58 -17.61 -0.52 4.19
CA TYR A 58 -16.37 -1.24 4.51
C TYR A 58 -16.47 -2.75 4.27
N GLU A 59 -17.68 -3.32 4.26
CA GLU A 59 -17.91 -4.75 4.03
C GLU A 59 -17.40 -5.19 2.66
N TYR A 60 -17.67 -4.39 1.62
CA TYR A 60 -17.20 -4.69 0.27
C TYR A 60 -15.69 -4.53 0.13
N ILE A 61 -15.10 -3.55 0.81
CA ILE A 61 -13.64 -3.36 0.80
C ILE A 61 -12.96 -4.55 1.46
N LEU A 62 -13.42 -4.96 2.64
CA LEU A 62 -12.86 -6.10 3.35
C LEU A 62 -13.05 -7.40 2.57
N GLY A 63 -14.24 -7.61 1.99
CA GLY A 63 -14.52 -8.75 1.11
C GLY A 63 -13.58 -8.78 -0.09
N GLY A 64 -13.38 -7.64 -0.77
CA GLY A 64 -12.44 -7.50 -1.88
C GLY A 64 -10.99 -7.75 -1.48
N MET A 65 -10.55 -7.24 -0.33
CA MET A 65 -9.19 -7.47 0.20
C MET A 65 -8.95 -8.95 0.49
N ILE A 66 -9.91 -9.64 1.10
CA ILE A 66 -9.80 -11.07 1.41
C ILE A 66 -9.76 -11.90 0.12
N VAL A 67 -10.72 -11.69 -0.79
CA VAL A 67 -10.80 -12.46 -2.03
C VAL A 67 -9.60 -12.19 -2.93
N GLY A 68 -9.27 -10.92 -3.16
CA GLY A 68 -8.12 -10.53 -3.98
C GLY A 68 -6.79 -10.98 -3.37
N GLY A 69 -6.62 -10.84 -2.06
CA GLY A 69 -5.44 -11.30 -1.33
C GLY A 69 -5.28 -12.81 -1.38
N ALA A 70 -6.35 -13.58 -1.19
CA ALA A 70 -6.33 -15.04 -1.28
C ALA A 70 -5.97 -15.52 -2.70
N VAL A 71 -6.63 -14.96 -3.73
CA VAL A 71 -6.33 -15.29 -5.14
C VAL A 71 -4.88 -14.96 -5.47
N GLY A 72 -4.42 -13.76 -5.10
CA GLY A 72 -3.04 -13.34 -5.32
C GLY A 72 -2.02 -14.25 -4.62
N ALA A 73 -2.27 -14.64 -3.37
CA ALA A 73 -1.39 -15.53 -2.62
C ALA A 73 -1.30 -16.94 -3.21
N VAL A 74 -2.41 -17.47 -3.73
CA VAL A 74 -2.43 -18.77 -4.40
C VAL A 74 -1.73 -18.69 -5.76
N ALA A 75 -1.99 -17.65 -6.55
CA ALA A 75 -1.42 -17.49 -7.89
C ALA A 75 0.07 -17.14 -7.91
N ALA A 76 0.59 -16.51 -6.85
CA ALA A 76 2.00 -16.14 -6.72
C ALA A 76 2.90 -17.29 -6.25
N ARG A 77 2.32 -18.45 -5.93
CA ARG A 77 3.02 -19.63 -5.44
C ARG A 77 3.38 -20.58 -6.58
#